data_AF-A0A8P4K4L4-F1
#
_entry.id   AF-A0A8P4K4L4-F1
#
_cell.length_a   1.000
_cell.length_b   1.000
_cell.length_c   1.000
_cell.angle_alpha   90.00
_cell.angle_beta   90.00
_cell.angle_gamma   90.00
#
_symmetry.space_group_name_H-M   'P 1'
#
loop_
_entity.id
_entity.type
_entity.pdbx_description
1 polymer ?
#
loop_
_entity_poly.entity_id
_entity_poly.type
_entity_poly.pdbx_seq_one_letter_code
_entity_poly.pdbx_strand_id
1 'polypeptide(L)'
;METDLSPSRGPSPRAESCGDVPDGGRASRGPGSPGIRRQLVSTDDSSHQEVTFGPITASGRGQSFDRDKNISFLLKELDALRDINKKLRDQLVQKEKELQRREVEEALVEEQSEARVWERPAAVLEEVLAAQKDRDQALMSRLLLANEERDEALLRARQLQQASRMEDIEPEDSDLDSDELLRRVCDADSVQEVEQFGSVLVQHLRLARQRRNDITAQEMKAVMEERDSSVAKCKRLEQELIQEREQRASEVNTHSLSLLHINCCSLLNVDDGMSAPLP
;
A
#
# COMPACT_ATOMS: atom_id res chain seq x y z
N MET A 1 -6.63 -37.82 -24.36
CA MET A 1 -7.64 -37.33 -23.40
C MET A 1 -7.46 -35.83 -23.33
N GLU A 2 -8.17 -35.13 -24.22
CA GLU A 2 -8.31 -33.67 -24.21
C GLU A 2 -9.56 -33.36 -23.39
N THR A 3 -9.53 -32.32 -22.57
CA THR A 3 -10.72 -31.79 -21.91
C THR A 3 -10.75 -30.28 -22.11
N ASP A 4 -11.43 -29.87 -23.18
CA ASP A 4 -12.08 -28.58 -23.32
C ASP A 4 -13.12 -28.41 -22.22
N LEU A 5 -13.17 -27.26 -21.54
CA LEU A 5 -14.42 -26.65 -21.06
C LEU A 5 -14.25 -25.14 -20.83
N SER A 6 -14.95 -24.35 -21.65
CA SER A 6 -15.51 -23.02 -21.37
C SER A 6 -16.93 -23.07 -21.97
N PRO A 7 -17.95 -22.26 -21.55
CA PRO A 7 -17.86 -20.88 -21.04
C PRO A 7 -18.88 -20.52 -19.93
N SER A 8 -18.78 -19.33 -19.30
CA SER A 8 -19.99 -18.63 -18.84
C SER A 8 -19.79 -17.12 -18.78
N ARG A 9 -20.79 -16.40 -19.29
CA ARG A 9 -20.85 -14.95 -19.51
C ARG A 9 -22.13 -14.43 -18.85
N GLY A 10 -22.01 -13.33 -18.10
CA GLY A 10 -23.10 -12.37 -17.82
C GLY A 10 -23.26 -12.03 -16.34
N PRO A 11 -24.05 -10.99 -15.96
CA PRO A 11 -24.49 -9.82 -16.74
C PRO A 11 -24.15 -8.47 -16.03
N SER A 12 -24.21 -7.39 -16.80
CA SER A 12 -24.11 -5.99 -16.34
C SER A 12 -25.48 -5.48 -15.82
N PRO A 13 -25.56 -4.54 -14.86
CA PRO A 13 -26.77 -3.77 -14.63
C PRO A 13 -26.71 -2.40 -15.33
N ARG A 14 -27.55 -2.31 -16.37
CA ARG A 14 -28.35 -1.18 -16.84
C ARG A 14 -28.04 0.23 -16.31
N ALA A 15 -27.63 1.10 -17.22
CA ALA A 15 -28.09 2.48 -17.27
C ALA A 15 -29.25 2.55 -18.29
N GLU A 16 -30.45 2.88 -17.83
CA GLU A 16 -31.60 3.28 -18.66
C GLU A 16 -31.66 4.82 -18.58
N SER A 17 -31.52 5.55 -19.70
CA SER A 17 -32.58 5.86 -20.69
C SER A 17 -33.43 7.06 -20.19
N CYS A 18 -33.75 8.15 -20.89
CA CYS A 18 -33.77 8.59 -22.29
C CYS A 18 -33.84 10.16 -22.25
N GLY A 19 -33.59 10.92 -23.32
CA GLY A 19 -33.48 10.52 -24.71
C GLY A 19 -33.16 11.66 -25.69
N ASP A 20 -33.02 11.22 -26.93
CA ASP A 20 -33.44 11.79 -28.21
C ASP A 20 -33.05 13.23 -28.64
N VAL A 21 -31.99 13.25 -29.45
CA VAL A 21 -31.71 13.97 -30.72
C VAL A 21 -32.98 14.21 -31.60
N PRO A 22 -33.01 15.04 -32.69
CA PRO A 22 -31.91 15.74 -33.36
C PRO A 22 -32.19 17.11 -34.04
N ASP A 23 -31.11 17.61 -34.64
CA ASP A 23 -31.04 18.26 -35.97
C ASP A 23 -31.20 19.77 -36.12
N GLY A 24 -30.46 20.32 -37.09
CA GLY A 24 -30.80 21.57 -37.75
C GLY A 24 -29.76 22.66 -37.63
N GLY A 25 -29.00 22.88 -38.70
CA GLY A 25 -27.98 23.92 -38.75
C GLY A 25 -28.49 25.35 -39.00
N ARG A 26 -27.48 26.22 -39.08
CA ARG A 26 -27.37 27.45 -39.87
C ARG A 26 -27.78 28.80 -39.23
N ALA A 27 -26.84 29.72 -39.46
CA ALA A 27 -27.03 31.14 -39.82
C ALA A 27 -27.11 32.22 -38.72
N SER A 28 -26.16 33.14 -38.88
CA SER A 28 -26.13 34.56 -38.53
C SER A 28 -27.47 35.28 -38.36
N ARG A 29 -27.55 36.11 -37.31
CA ARG A 29 -27.93 37.55 -37.30
C ARG A 29 -28.36 37.93 -35.88
N GLY A 30 -27.94 39.11 -35.38
CA GLY A 30 -28.70 39.82 -34.33
C GLY A 30 -30.12 40.14 -34.83
N PRO A 31 -31.07 40.69 -34.04
CA PRO A 31 -30.86 41.78 -33.06
C PRO A 31 -31.80 41.67 -31.83
N GLY A 32 -31.86 42.74 -31.03
CA GLY A 32 -33.16 43.20 -30.50
C GLY A 32 -33.32 43.21 -28.99
N SER A 33 -33.26 44.42 -28.41
CA SER A 33 -34.17 44.79 -27.33
C SER A 33 -35.60 44.92 -27.86
N PRO A 34 -36.62 44.68 -27.03
CA PRO A 34 -37.67 45.70 -26.82
C PRO A 34 -37.97 45.82 -25.32
N GLY A 35 -38.12 47.01 -24.73
CA GLY A 35 -39.13 48.02 -25.06
C GLY A 35 -40.22 47.94 -23.98
N ILE A 36 -40.45 49.00 -23.19
CA ILE A 36 -41.65 49.88 -23.19
C ILE A 36 -41.79 50.31 -21.71
N ARG A 37 -42.04 51.55 -21.24
CA ARG A 37 -42.84 52.67 -21.75
C ARG A 37 -42.51 53.96 -20.97
N ARG A 38 -42.30 55.04 -21.72
CA ARG A 38 -42.81 56.43 -21.57
C ARG A 38 -43.12 56.97 -20.16
N GLN A 39 -42.54 58.13 -19.86
CA GLN A 39 -43.25 59.41 -20.11
C GLN A 39 -42.28 60.60 -20.16
N LEU A 40 -42.28 61.27 -21.32
CA LEU A 40 -41.78 62.63 -21.54
C LEU A 40 -42.65 63.63 -20.77
N VAL A 41 -42.03 64.67 -20.22
CA VAL A 41 -42.56 66.04 -20.28
C VAL A 41 -41.40 66.98 -20.60
N SER A 42 -41.38 67.50 -21.83
CA SER A 42 -40.83 68.83 -22.14
C SER A 42 -41.88 69.86 -21.76
N THR A 43 -41.46 70.92 -21.08
CA THR A 43 -42.05 72.27 -21.21
C THR A 43 -40.95 73.27 -20.90
N ASP A 44 -40.46 73.94 -21.95
CA ASP A 44 -40.27 75.39 -21.83
C ASP A 44 -41.65 75.98 -21.53
N ASP A 45 -41.74 76.91 -20.58
CA ASP A 45 -42.18 78.29 -20.84
C ASP A 45 -42.55 79.05 -19.54
N SER A 46 -42.13 80.32 -19.51
CA SER A 46 -42.77 81.50 -18.91
C SER A 46 -43.20 81.52 -17.43
N SER A 47 -42.64 82.47 -16.65
CA SER A 47 -43.24 83.81 -16.41
C SER A 47 -42.77 84.47 -15.09
N HIS A 48 -42.33 85.73 -15.22
CA HIS A 48 -42.41 86.85 -14.28
C HIS A 48 -42.09 86.66 -12.77
N GLN A 49 -41.06 87.37 -12.29
CA GLN A 49 -41.32 88.52 -11.41
C GLN A 49 -40.18 89.54 -11.44
N GLU A 50 -40.44 90.65 -12.11
CA GLU A 50 -39.78 91.93 -11.92
C GLU A 50 -39.90 92.33 -10.44
N VAL A 51 -38.81 92.30 -9.68
CA VAL A 51 -38.79 92.82 -8.31
C VAL A 51 -38.46 94.30 -8.39
N THR A 52 -39.52 95.09 -8.56
CA THR A 52 -39.52 96.52 -8.27
C THR A 52 -39.07 96.73 -6.82
N PHE A 53 -38.02 97.50 -6.60
CA PHE A 53 -37.62 97.93 -5.26
C PHE A 53 -38.70 98.86 -4.68
N GLY A 54 -39.65 98.29 -3.93
CA GLY A 54 -40.60 99.00 -3.08
C GLY A 54 -40.06 99.19 -1.66
N PRO A 55 -40.47 100.25 -0.93
CA PRO A 55 -39.81 100.66 0.30
C PRO A 55 -40.05 99.66 1.44
N ILE A 56 -38.97 99.46 2.21
CA ILE A 56 -38.85 98.58 3.37
C ILE A 56 -39.99 98.85 4.36
N THR A 57 -40.94 97.91 4.50
CA THR A 57 -41.85 97.86 5.64
C THR A 57 -41.18 97.05 6.76
N ALA A 58 -41.05 97.67 7.94
CA ALA A 58 -40.30 97.17 9.09
C ALA A 58 -40.90 95.92 9.78
N SER A 59 -41.84 95.20 9.14
CA SER A 59 -42.50 94.01 9.68
C SER A 59 -41.88 92.68 9.21
N GLY A 60 -40.94 92.69 8.26
CA GLY A 60 -40.26 91.47 7.76
C GLY A 60 -39.00 91.05 8.55
N ARG A 61 -38.47 91.93 9.40
CA ARG A 61 -37.19 91.74 10.08
C ARG A 61 -37.23 90.62 11.13
N GLY A 62 -38.37 90.39 11.78
CA GLY A 62 -38.52 89.32 12.79
C GLY A 62 -38.63 87.92 12.18
N GLN A 63 -39.24 87.78 11.00
CA GLN A 63 -39.40 86.49 10.32
C GLN A 63 -38.13 86.05 9.55
N SER A 64 -37.33 87.00 9.06
CA SER A 64 -36.04 86.69 8.42
C SER A 64 -35.05 86.08 9.41
N PHE A 65 -34.93 86.68 10.60
CA PHE A 65 -34.03 86.16 11.64
C PHE A 65 -34.39 84.75 12.13
N ASP A 66 -35.68 84.39 12.15
CA ASP A 66 -36.14 83.04 12.54
C ASP A 66 -35.89 82.01 11.42
N ARG A 67 -36.09 82.41 10.15
CA ARG A 67 -35.68 81.61 8.99
C ARG A 67 -34.17 81.38 8.96
N ASP A 68 -33.35 82.40 9.22
CA ASP A 68 -31.89 82.30 9.22
C ASP A 68 -31.37 81.36 10.32
N LYS A 69 -32.03 81.33 11.49
CA LYS A 69 -31.75 80.36 12.55
C LYS A 69 -32.08 78.94 12.12
N ASN A 70 -33.27 78.72 11.53
CA ASN A 70 -33.66 77.41 11.01
C ASN A 70 -32.72 76.92 9.91
N ILE A 71 -32.31 77.81 8.99
CA ILE A 71 -31.31 77.52 7.96
C ILE A 71 -29.98 77.12 8.62
N SER A 72 -29.54 77.83 9.66
CA SER A 72 -28.30 77.50 10.37
C SER A 72 -28.37 76.15 11.10
N PHE A 73 -29.51 75.79 11.69
CA PHE A 73 -29.71 74.48 12.32
C PHE A 73 -29.67 73.34 11.28
N LEU A 74 -30.36 73.51 10.16
CA LEU A 74 -30.38 72.53 9.07
C LEU A 74 -28.98 72.33 8.45
N LEU A 75 -28.18 73.39 8.30
CA LEU A 75 -26.79 73.28 7.84
C LEU A 75 -25.92 72.49 8.83
N LYS A 76 -26.05 72.75 10.14
CA LYS A 76 -25.32 71.99 11.16
C LYS A 76 -25.71 70.52 11.17
N GLU A 77 -27.00 70.22 11.01
CA GLU A 77 -27.48 68.84 10.94
C GLU A 77 -26.98 68.16 9.66
N LEU A 78 -26.99 68.86 8.53
CA LEU A 78 -26.41 68.38 7.28
C LEU A 78 -24.91 68.09 7.42
N ASP A 79 -24.16 68.96 8.08
CA ASP A 79 -22.72 68.75 8.33
C ASP A 79 -22.48 67.58 9.29
N ALA A 80 -23.28 67.44 10.36
CA ALA A 80 -23.22 66.28 11.24
C ALA A 80 -23.53 64.97 10.50
N LEU A 81 -24.52 64.97 9.60
CA LEU A 81 -24.84 63.82 8.75
C LEU A 81 -23.70 63.51 7.76
N ARG A 82 -23.04 64.52 7.18
CA ARG A 82 -21.86 64.34 6.32
C ARG A 82 -20.71 63.69 7.08
N ASP A 83 -20.44 64.14 8.30
CA ASP A 83 -19.40 63.57 9.16
C ASP A 83 -19.69 62.12 9.55
N ILE A 84 -20.92 61.82 9.94
CA ILE A 84 -21.36 60.44 10.23
C ILE A 84 -21.21 59.57 8.98
N ASN A 85 -21.66 60.06 7.83
CA ASN A 85 -21.62 59.29 6.59
C ASN A 85 -20.17 59.05 6.13
N LYS A 86 -19.26 60.02 6.33
CA LYS A 86 -17.82 59.84 6.12
C LYS A 86 -17.26 58.75 7.06
N LYS A 87 -17.56 58.82 8.36
CA LYS A 87 -17.13 57.80 9.35
C LYS A 87 -17.62 56.40 8.98
N LEU A 88 -18.88 56.27 8.53
CA LEU A 88 -19.44 54.99 8.10
C LEU A 88 -18.75 54.45 6.84
N ARG A 89 -18.42 55.32 5.86
CA ARG A 89 -17.63 54.91 4.70
C ARG A 89 -16.23 54.44 5.08
N ASP A 90 -15.55 55.16 5.98
CA ASP A 90 -14.22 54.78 6.45
C ASP A 90 -14.25 53.43 7.20
N GLN A 91 -15.28 53.20 8.03
CA GLN A 91 -15.52 51.93 8.70
C GLN A 91 -15.81 50.79 7.72
N LEU A 92 -16.59 51.05 6.67
CA LEU A 92 -16.89 50.05 5.64
C LEU A 92 -15.63 49.63 4.90
N VAL A 93 -14.81 50.58 4.45
CA VAL A 93 -13.52 50.30 3.79
C VAL A 93 -12.58 49.54 4.73
N GLN A 94 -12.54 49.89 6.01
CA GLN A 94 -11.73 49.18 6.99
C GLN A 94 -12.20 47.73 7.18
N LYS A 95 -13.52 47.51 7.28
CA LYS A 95 -14.10 46.17 7.43
C LYS A 95 -13.92 45.31 6.17
N GLU A 96 -14.01 45.90 4.99
CA GLU A 96 -13.75 45.22 3.73
C GLU A 96 -12.28 44.75 3.65
N LYS A 97 -11.33 45.61 4.05
CA LYS A 97 -9.91 45.21 4.15
C LYS A 97 -9.67 44.12 5.20
N GLU A 98 -10.36 44.17 6.33
CA GLU A 98 -10.28 43.12 7.36
C GLU A 98 -10.83 41.78 6.86
N LEU A 99 -11.93 41.82 6.11
CA LEU A 99 -12.56 40.65 5.52
C LEU A 99 -11.64 40.02 4.48
N GLN A 100 -11.12 40.81 3.53
CA GLN A 100 -10.16 40.33 2.52
C GLN A 100 -8.91 39.70 3.14
N ARG A 101 -8.39 40.27 4.23
CA ARG A 101 -7.25 39.67 4.95
C ARG A 101 -7.59 38.30 5.54
N ARG A 102 -8.78 38.15 6.13
CA ARG A 102 -9.23 36.89 6.71
C ARG A 102 -9.48 35.82 5.66
N GLU A 103 -10.07 36.19 4.52
CA GLU A 103 -10.27 35.25 3.40
C GLU A 103 -8.95 34.65 2.91
N VAL A 104 -7.91 35.48 2.78
CA VAL A 104 -6.57 35.00 2.38
C VAL A 104 -5.94 34.12 3.47
N GLU A 105 -6.10 34.49 4.75
CA GLU A 105 -5.58 33.70 5.87
C GLU A 105 -6.27 32.33 5.97
N GLU A 106 -7.59 32.28 5.79
CA GLU A 106 -8.37 31.05 5.77
C GLU A 106 -7.95 30.15 4.62
N ALA A 107 -7.85 30.68 3.39
CA ALA A 107 -7.39 29.92 2.23
C ALA A 107 -5.96 29.35 2.42
N LEU A 108 -5.06 30.13 3.03
CA LEU A 108 -3.71 29.68 3.33
C LEU A 108 -3.69 28.55 4.37
N VAL A 109 -4.54 28.63 5.39
CA VAL A 109 -4.66 27.58 6.41
C VAL A 109 -5.27 26.31 5.81
N GLU A 110 -6.28 26.43 4.95
CA GLU A 110 -6.87 25.31 4.22
C GLU A 110 -5.81 24.59 3.37
N GLU A 111 -5.05 25.32 2.54
CA GLU A 111 -3.98 24.75 1.70
C GLU A 111 -2.91 24.04 2.53
N GLN A 112 -2.48 24.63 3.66
CA GLN A 112 -1.54 23.98 4.57
C GLN A 112 -2.12 22.72 5.20
N SER A 113 -3.39 22.73 5.55
CA SER A 113 -4.06 21.56 6.14
C SER A 113 -4.17 20.43 5.13
N GLU A 114 -4.50 20.74 3.88
CA GLU A 114 -4.55 19.77 2.78
C GLU A 114 -3.17 19.18 2.49
N ALA A 115 -2.13 20.02 2.41
CA ALA A 115 -0.75 19.56 2.22
C ALA A 115 -0.34 18.56 3.32
N ARG A 116 -0.63 18.87 4.59
CA ARG A 116 -0.34 17.99 5.73
C ARG A 116 -1.09 16.66 5.68
N VAL A 117 -2.33 16.66 5.17
CA VAL A 117 -3.10 15.42 4.98
C VAL A 117 -2.42 14.50 3.96
N TRP A 118 -1.77 15.07 2.94
CA TRP A 118 -1.07 14.32 1.90
C TRP A 118 0.38 13.93 2.22
N GLU A 119 1.01 14.52 3.26
CA GLU A 119 2.39 14.20 3.66
C GLU A 119 2.60 12.70 3.95
N ARG A 120 1.75 12.10 4.80
CA ARG A 120 1.90 10.69 5.18
C ARG A 120 1.60 9.73 4.02
N PRO A 121 0.49 9.87 3.28
CA PRO A 121 0.25 9.03 2.11
C PRO A 121 1.35 9.14 1.05
N ALA A 122 1.89 10.33 0.80
CA ALA A 122 2.99 10.53 -0.15
C ALA A 122 4.26 9.79 0.31
N ALA A 123 4.65 9.94 1.57
CA ALA A 123 5.81 9.24 2.14
C ALA A 123 5.66 7.71 2.04
N VAL A 124 4.49 7.16 2.39
CA VAL A 124 4.23 5.72 2.29
C VAL A 124 4.29 5.25 0.84
N LEU A 125 3.76 6.04 -0.12
CA LEU A 125 3.86 5.70 -1.54
C LEU A 125 5.31 5.66 -2.02
N GLU A 126 6.14 6.62 -1.61
CA GLU A 126 7.57 6.63 -1.92
C GLU A 126 8.29 5.40 -1.35
N GLU A 127 8.02 5.03 -0.09
CA GLU A 127 8.57 3.84 0.55
C GLU A 127 8.17 2.55 -0.19
N VAL A 128 6.89 2.41 -0.54
CA VAL A 128 6.39 1.25 -1.29
C VAL A 128 7.05 1.17 -2.67
N LEU A 129 7.19 2.30 -3.36
CA LEU A 129 7.86 2.34 -4.66
C LEU A 129 9.35 2.00 -4.56
N ALA A 130 10.03 2.44 -3.50
CA ALA A 130 11.42 2.07 -3.24
C ALA A 130 11.56 0.57 -2.96
N ALA A 131 10.76 0.04 -2.03
CA ALA A 131 10.75 -1.38 -1.70
C ALA A 131 10.42 -2.27 -2.92
N GLN A 132 9.53 -1.81 -3.80
CA GLN A 132 9.19 -2.50 -5.04
C GLN A 132 10.39 -2.57 -5.99
N LYS A 133 11.14 -1.47 -6.16
CA LYS A 133 12.36 -1.46 -6.98
C LYS A 133 13.40 -2.42 -6.42
N ASP A 134 13.61 -2.44 -5.11
CA ASP A 134 14.56 -3.34 -4.45
C ASP A 134 14.16 -4.81 -4.66
N ARG A 135 12.86 -5.12 -4.53
CA ARG A 135 12.31 -6.45 -4.81
C ARG A 135 12.56 -6.90 -6.24
N ASP A 136 12.28 -6.02 -7.21
CA ASP A 136 12.43 -6.33 -8.63
C ASP A 136 13.91 -6.51 -9.00
N GLN A 137 14.81 -5.71 -8.42
CA GLN A 137 16.25 -5.88 -8.56
C GLN A 137 16.72 -7.22 -7.97
N ALA A 138 16.29 -7.57 -6.75
CA ALA A 138 16.65 -8.83 -6.11
C ALA A 138 16.14 -10.05 -6.91
N LEU A 139 14.94 -9.95 -7.48
CA LEU A 139 14.37 -10.98 -8.35
C LEU A 139 15.20 -11.14 -9.62
N MET A 140 15.54 -10.04 -10.29
CA MET A 140 16.39 -10.05 -11.47
C MET A 140 17.76 -10.67 -11.18
N SER A 141 18.43 -10.27 -10.09
CA SER A 141 19.71 -10.86 -9.67
C SER A 141 19.61 -12.36 -9.41
N ARG A 142 18.54 -12.82 -8.73
CA ARG A 142 18.31 -14.25 -8.48
C ARG A 142 18.05 -15.04 -9.75
N LEU A 143 17.30 -14.47 -10.70
CA LEU A 143 17.03 -15.10 -11.99
C LEU A 143 18.30 -15.23 -12.83
N LEU A 144 19.16 -14.21 -12.81
CA LEU A 144 20.45 -14.25 -13.50
C LEU A 144 21.35 -15.35 -12.91
N LEU A 145 21.50 -15.39 -11.59
CA LEU A 145 22.31 -16.42 -10.92
C LEU A 145 21.79 -17.84 -11.22
N ALA A 146 20.47 -18.05 -11.17
CA ALA A 146 19.88 -19.34 -11.50
C ALA A 146 20.13 -19.76 -12.96
N ASN A 147 20.21 -18.79 -13.87
CA ASN A 147 20.59 -19.06 -15.27
C ASN A 147 22.06 -19.41 -15.40
N GLU A 148 22.95 -18.68 -14.72
CA GLU A 148 24.38 -18.97 -14.69
C GLU A 148 24.65 -20.37 -14.13
N GLU A 149 24.04 -20.74 -12.99
CA GLU A 149 24.15 -22.07 -12.39
C GLU A 149 23.63 -23.18 -13.33
N ARG A 150 22.50 -22.94 -14.00
CA ARG A 150 21.95 -23.86 -15.00
C ARG A 150 22.91 -24.04 -16.17
N ASP A 151 23.49 -22.96 -16.68
CA ASP A 151 24.41 -23.00 -17.81
C ASP A 151 25.74 -23.70 -17.43
N GLU A 152 26.25 -23.47 -16.22
CA GLU A 152 27.39 -24.22 -15.68
C GLU A 152 27.09 -25.72 -15.53
N ALA A 153 25.92 -26.08 -14.99
CA ALA A 153 25.52 -27.46 -14.84
C ALA A 153 25.40 -28.17 -16.19
N LEU A 154 24.83 -27.49 -17.20
CA LEU A 154 24.76 -27.99 -18.57
C LEU A 154 26.15 -28.17 -19.18
N LEU A 155 27.07 -27.24 -18.94
CA LEU A 155 28.45 -27.34 -19.40
C LEU A 155 29.15 -28.57 -18.79
N ARG A 156 29.05 -28.74 -17.46
CA ARG A 156 29.61 -29.90 -16.73
C ARG A 156 29.00 -31.22 -17.22
N ALA A 157 27.68 -31.27 -17.41
CA ALA A 157 27.00 -32.46 -17.93
C ALA A 157 27.48 -32.85 -19.33
N ARG A 158 27.67 -31.87 -20.22
CA ARG A 158 28.23 -32.11 -21.57
C ARG A 158 29.67 -32.60 -21.52
N GLN A 159 30.51 -32.03 -20.65
CA GLN A 159 31.89 -32.48 -20.47
C GLN A 159 31.97 -33.91 -19.96
N LEU A 160 31.15 -34.27 -18.96
CA LEU A 160 31.06 -35.64 -18.46
C LEU A 160 30.56 -36.61 -19.53
N GLN A 161 29.57 -36.20 -20.34
CA GLN A 161 29.09 -37.02 -21.45
C GLN A 161 30.19 -37.25 -22.50
N GLN A 162 31.01 -36.23 -22.81
CA GLN A 162 32.15 -36.38 -23.72
C GLN A 162 33.22 -37.29 -23.13
N ALA A 163 33.55 -37.14 -21.83
CA ALA A 163 34.51 -38.00 -21.15
C ALA A 163 34.05 -39.46 -21.11
N SER A 164 32.78 -39.72 -20.78
CA SER A 164 32.19 -41.07 -20.79
C SER A 164 32.22 -41.70 -22.19
N ARG A 165 31.97 -40.94 -23.26
CA ARG A 165 32.11 -41.43 -24.65
C ARG A 165 33.57 -41.76 -25.03
N MET A 166 34.55 -41.17 -24.36
CA MET A 166 35.98 -41.50 -24.54
C MET A 166 36.41 -42.68 -23.66
N GLU A 167 35.71 -42.94 -22.55
CA GLU A 167 35.93 -44.09 -21.66
C GLU A 167 35.24 -45.39 -22.13
N ASP A 168 34.35 -45.32 -23.14
CA ASP A 168 33.71 -46.47 -23.81
C ASP A 168 34.68 -47.30 -24.70
N ILE A 169 35.95 -47.36 -24.31
CA ILE A 169 36.83 -48.45 -24.73
C ILE A 169 36.58 -49.56 -23.71
N GLU A 170 35.72 -50.51 -24.07
CA GLU A 170 35.51 -51.75 -23.30
C GLU A 170 36.89 -52.29 -22.90
N PRO A 171 37.21 -52.40 -21.61
CA PRO A 171 38.35 -53.21 -21.23
C PRO A 171 38.00 -54.63 -21.67
N GLU A 172 38.81 -55.22 -22.55
CA GLU A 172 38.87 -56.67 -22.60
C GLU A 172 39.03 -57.15 -21.16
N ASP A 173 38.09 -58.01 -20.72
CA ASP A 173 38.13 -58.73 -19.46
C ASP A 173 39.40 -59.58 -19.38
N SER A 174 40.53 -58.93 -19.13
CA SER A 174 41.75 -59.60 -18.74
C SER A 174 41.67 -59.73 -17.23
N ASP A 175 41.34 -60.94 -16.76
CA ASP A 175 41.35 -61.39 -15.36
C ASP A 175 42.77 -61.35 -14.73
N LEU A 176 43.64 -60.45 -15.21
CA LEU A 176 44.98 -60.27 -14.70
C LEU A 176 44.90 -59.45 -13.42
N ASP A 177 45.39 -60.04 -12.35
CA ASP A 177 45.56 -59.35 -11.07
C ASP A 177 46.54 -58.18 -11.23
N SER A 178 46.40 -57.16 -10.38
CA SER A 178 47.23 -55.94 -10.43
C SER A 178 48.73 -56.27 -10.30
N ASP A 179 49.07 -57.30 -9.52
CA ASP A 179 50.44 -57.79 -9.36
C ASP A 179 50.98 -58.48 -10.61
N GLU A 180 50.11 -59.17 -11.37
CA GLU A 180 50.48 -59.80 -12.63
C GLU A 180 50.70 -58.77 -13.74
N LEU A 181 49.83 -57.75 -13.82
CA LEU A 181 49.99 -56.61 -14.72
C LEU A 181 51.28 -55.83 -14.41
N LEU A 182 51.55 -55.55 -13.13
CA LEU A 182 52.80 -54.92 -12.70
C LEU A 182 54.02 -55.74 -13.12
N ARG A 183 53.99 -57.05 -12.93
CA ARG A 183 55.09 -57.93 -13.34
C ARG A 183 55.28 -57.90 -14.86
N ARG A 184 54.21 -57.96 -15.65
CA ARG A 184 54.29 -57.86 -17.12
C ARG A 184 54.78 -56.51 -17.62
N VAL A 185 54.46 -55.41 -16.94
CA VAL A 185 55.04 -54.08 -17.24
C VAL A 185 56.55 -54.07 -16.94
N CYS A 186 56.98 -54.70 -15.84
CA CYS A 186 58.39 -54.79 -15.48
C CYS A 186 59.20 -55.71 -16.41
N ASP A 187 58.57 -56.78 -16.90
CA ASP A 187 59.19 -57.80 -17.77
C ASP A 187 59.02 -57.48 -19.27
N ALA A 188 58.43 -56.34 -19.64
CA ALA A 188 58.18 -55.97 -21.02
C ALA A 188 59.48 -55.62 -21.77
N ASP A 189 59.66 -56.22 -22.95
CA ASP A 189 60.85 -56.03 -23.79
C ASP A 189 60.66 -54.92 -24.84
N SER A 190 59.46 -54.36 -24.93
CA SER A 190 59.11 -53.29 -25.86
C SER A 190 58.27 -52.17 -25.23
N VAL A 191 58.41 -50.96 -25.78
CA VAL A 191 57.59 -49.80 -25.37
C VAL A 191 56.10 -50.07 -25.60
N GLN A 192 55.75 -50.81 -26.64
CA GLN A 192 54.37 -51.15 -26.97
C GLN A 192 53.74 -52.07 -25.90
N GLU A 193 54.48 -53.04 -25.39
CA GLU A 193 54.01 -53.91 -24.30
C GLU A 193 53.87 -53.14 -22.99
N VAL A 194 54.80 -52.24 -22.68
CA VAL A 194 54.70 -51.33 -21.52
C VAL A 194 53.44 -50.47 -21.62
N GLU A 195 53.14 -49.91 -22.79
CA GLU A 195 51.92 -49.12 -23.02
C GLU A 195 50.65 -49.96 -22.88
N GLN A 196 50.62 -51.17 -23.44
CA GLN A 196 49.48 -52.07 -23.35
C GLN A 196 49.21 -52.49 -21.91
N PHE A 197 50.15 -53.14 -21.23
CA PHE A 197 49.96 -53.61 -19.86
C PHE A 197 49.87 -52.44 -18.85
N GLY A 198 50.58 -51.34 -19.11
CA GLY A 198 50.51 -50.13 -18.30
C GLY A 198 49.14 -49.45 -18.38
N SER A 199 48.51 -49.41 -19.55
CA SER A 199 47.17 -48.83 -19.71
C SER A 199 46.10 -49.61 -18.94
N VAL A 200 46.14 -50.95 -19.02
CA VAL A 200 45.23 -51.85 -18.28
C VAL A 200 45.45 -51.71 -16.77
N LEU A 201 46.70 -51.66 -16.31
CA LEU A 201 47.02 -51.45 -14.89
C LEU A 201 46.49 -50.10 -14.36
N VAL A 202 46.69 -49.01 -15.12
CA VAL A 202 46.18 -47.69 -14.75
C VAL A 202 44.65 -47.68 -14.69
N GLN A 203 43.99 -48.36 -15.63
CA GLN A 203 42.53 -48.50 -15.63
C GLN A 203 42.04 -49.28 -14.40
N HIS A 204 42.66 -50.42 -14.08
CA HIS A 204 42.36 -51.21 -12.88
C HIS A 204 42.49 -50.36 -11.60
N LEU A 205 43.58 -49.60 -11.45
CA LEU A 205 43.79 -48.74 -10.29
C LEU A 205 42.76 -47.61 -10.20
N ARG A 206 42.35 -47.02 -11.33
CA ARG A 206 41.29 -46.00 -11.36
C ARG A 206 39.96 -46.57 -10.91
N LEU A 207 39.55 -47.73 -11.44
CA LEU A 207 38.31 -48.41 -11.07
C LEU A 207 38.33 -48.81 -9.58
N ALA A 208 39.43 -49.37 -9.09
CA ALA A 208 39.58 -49.71 -7.68
C ALA A 208 39.45 -48.47 -6.77
N ARG A 209 40.08 -47.34 -7.16
CA ARG A 209 39.98 -46.07 -6.43
C ARG A 209 38.55 -45.52 -6.46
N GLN A 210 37.88 -45.57 -7.62
CA GLN A 210 36.50 -45.15 -7.77
C GLN A 210 35.57 -45.97 -6.88
N ARG A 211 35.66 -47.30 -6.94
CA ARG A 211 34.88 -48.21 -6.09
C ARG A 211 35.07 -47.90 -4.60
N ARG A 212 36.30 -47.63 -4.16
CA ARG A 212 36.56 -47.24 -2.78
C ARG A 212 35.87 -45.92 -2.41
N ASN A 213 35.89 -44.94 -3.31
CA ASN A 213 35.22 -43.65 -3.09
C ASN A 213 33.70 -43.83 -3.01
N ASP A 214 33.14 -44.68 -3.88
CA ASP A 214 31.70 -44.97 -3.92
C ASP A 214 31.23 -45.67 -2.63
N ILE A 215 32.00 -46.65 -2.14
CA ILE A 215 31.74 -47.31 -0.86
C ILE A 215 31.77 -46.27 0.27
N THR A 216 32.82 -45.44 0.32
CA THR A 216 32.94 -44.39 1.35
C THR A 216 31.76 -43.42 1.32
N ALA A 217 31.28 -43.05 0.12
CA ALA A 217 30.12 -42.17 -0.03
C ALA A 217 28.82 -42.83 0.44
N GLN A 218 28.64 -44.12 0.13
CA GLN A 218 27.49 -44.90 0.60
C GLN A 218 27.50 -45.08 2.12
N GLU A 219 28.65 -45.35 2.72
CA GLU A 219 28.84 -45.43 4.17
C GLU A 219 28.51 -44.10 4.85
N MET A 220 29.05 -42.99 4.33
CA MET A 220 28.74 -41.65 4.86
C MET A 220 27.23 -41.34 4.77
N LYS A 221 26.60 -41.70 3.65
CA LYS A 221 25.16 -41.54 3.47
C LYS A 221 24.36 -42.35 4.50
N ALA A 222 24.70 -43.62 4.70
CA ALA A 222 24.04 -44.48 5.69
C ALA A 222 24.19 -43.93 7.12
N VAL A 223 25.39 -43.45 7.49
CA VAL A 223 25.65 -42.84 8.80
C VAL A 223 24.82 -41.57 8.99
N MET A 224 24.71 -40.72 7.97
CA MET A 224 23.87 -39.52 8.04
C MET A 224 22.38 -39.86 8.20
N GLU A 225 21.87 -40.84 7.44
CA GLU A 225 20.48 -41.28 7.52
C GLU A 225 20.13 -41.89 8.89
N GLU A 226 21.04 -42.68 9.48
CA GLU A 226 20.88 -43.22 10.83
C GLU A 226 20.85 -42.12 11.89
N ARG A 227 21.78 -41.15 11.80
CA ARG A 227 21.82 -39.98 12.68
C ARG A 227 20.51 -39.19 12.60
N ASP A 228 20.05 -38.89 11.39
CA ASP A 228 18.86 -38.06 11.18
C ASP A 228 17.60 -38.78 11.68
N SER A 229 17.51 -40.09 11.44
CA SER A 229 16.44 -40.95 11.98
C SER A 229 16.44 -40.97 13.51
N SER A 230 17.61 -41.05 14.13
CA SER A 230 17.78 -41.02 15.58
C SER A 230 17.39 -39.67 16.18
N VAL A 231 17.82 -38.57 15.57
CA VAL A 231 17.44 -37.21 15.97
C VAL A 231 15.92 -37.02 15.84
N ALA A 232 15.32 -37.47 14.75
CA ALA A 232 13.86 -37.40 14.56
C ALA A 232 13.11 -38.24 15.61
N LYS A 233 13.63 -39.40 16.00
CA LYS A 233 13.08 -40.21 17.09
C LYS A 233 13.19 -39.50 18.44
N CYS A 234 14.34 -38.91 18.77
CA CYS A 234 14.52 -38.15 20.01
C CYS A 234 13.54 -36.97 20.09
N LYS A 235 13.42 -36.17 19.02
CA LYS A 235 12.47 -35.04 18.98
C LYS A 235 11.02 -35.46 19.19
N ARG A 236 10.60 -36.60 18.62
CA ARG A 236 9.25 -37.14 18.82
C ARG A 236 9.03 -37.55 20.27
N LEU A 237 9.97 -38.30 20.86
CA LEU A 237 9.89 -38.73 22.26
C LEU A 237 9.89 -37.54 23.22
N GLU A 238 10.67 -36.47 22.93
CA GLU A 238 10.65 -35.24 23.70
C GLU A 238 9.27 -34.54 23.67
N GLN A 239 8.64 -34.48 22.49
CA GLN A 239 7.29 -33.93 22.34
C GLN A 239 6.23 -34.76 23.08
N GLU A 240 6.28 -36.09 22.95
CA GLU A 240 5.39 -37.01 23.68
C GLU A 240 5.55 -36.83 25.20
N LEU A 241 6.78 -36.67 25.69
CA LEU A 241 7.05 -36.44 27.11
C LEU A 241 6.50 -35.10 27.60
N ILE A 242 6.60 -34.04 26.80
CA ILE A 242 6.00 -32.73 27.13
C ILE A 242 4.48 -32.86 27.19
N GLN A 243 3.85 -33.49 26.20
CA GLN A 243 2.40 -33.71 26.17
C GLN A 243 1.92 -34.53 27.37
N GLU A 244 2.63 -35.60 27.73
CA GLU A 244 2.34 -36.41 28.93
C GLU A 244 2.44 -35.58 30.22
N ARG A 245 3.44 -34.69 30.33
CA ARG A 245 3.56 -33.80 31.49
C ARG A 245 2.41 -32.80 31.57
N GLU A 246 1.98 -32.24 30.44
CA GLU A 246 0.83 -31.33 30.35
C GLU A 246 -0.48 -32.04 30.68
N GLN A 247 -0.69 -33.25 30.15
CA GLN A 247 -1.85 -34.09 30.47
C GLN A 247 -1.92 -34.38 31.97
N ARG A 248 -0.82 -34.85 32.59
CA ARG A 248 -0.78 -35.09 34.04
C ARG A 248 -1.03 -33.82 34.85
N ALA A 249 -0.50 -32.67 34.43
CA ALA A 249 -0.78 -31.41 35.11
C ALA A 249 -2.26 -31.02 35.01
N SER A 250 -2.88 -31.21 33.85
CA SER A 250 -4.32 -30.96 33.64
C SER A 250 -5.22 -31.92 34.42
N GLU A 251 -4.84 -33.19 34.52
CA GLU A 251 -5.54 -34.19 35.34
C GLU A 251 -5.48 -33.82 36.82
N VAL A 252 -4.30 -33.45 37.34
CA VAL A 252 -4.17 -33.02 38.74
C VAL A 252 -4.99 -31.74 39.01
N ASN A 253 -4.99 -30.78 38.08
CA ASN A 253 -5.79 -29.57 38.19
C ASN A 253 -7.31 -29.87 38.18
N THR A 254 -7.78 -30.76 37.31
CA THR A 254 -9.21 -31.14 37.27
C THR A 254 -9.63 -31.93 38.51
N HIS A 255 -8.78 -32.84 39.01
CA HIS A 255 -9.02 -33.57 40.26
C HIS A 255 -9.04 -32.65 41.49
N SER A 256 -8.15 -31.65 41.55
CA SER A 256 -8.17 -30.67 42.65
C SER A 256 -9.41 -29.77 42.60
N LEU A 257 -9.85 -29.32 41.42
CA LEU A 257 -11.08 -28.56 41.25
C LEU A 257 -12.33 -29.38 41.61
N SER A 258 -12.38 -30.66 41.23
CA SER A 258 -13.51 -31.52 41.58
C SER A 258 -13.59 -31.78 43.09
N LEU A 259 -12.46 -32.00 43.76
CA LEU A 259 -12.39 -32.10 45.23
C LEU A 259 -12.83 -30.81 45.92
N LEU A 260 -12.42 -29.64 45.42
CA LEU A 260 -12.88 -28.34 45.94
C LEU A 260 -14.40 -28.18 45.77
N HIS A 261 -14.95 -28.55 44.61
CA HIS A 261 -16.39 -28.47 44.37
C HIS A 261 -17.18 -29.39 45.29
N ILE A 262 -16.73 -30.63 45.49
CA ILE A 262 -17.35 -31.58 46.43
C ILE A 262 -17.33 -31.02 47.86
N ASN A 263 -16.21 -30.46 48.30
CA ASN A 263 -16.09 -29.84 49.62
C ASN A 263 -17.02 -28.61 49.77
N CYS A 264 -17.11 -27.74 48.75
CA CYS A 264 -18.04 -26.60 48.76
C CYS A 264 -19.51 -27.03 48.80
N CYS A 265 -19.91 -28.03 48.00
CA CYS A 265 -21.28 -28.56 48.03
C CYS A 265 -21.61 -29.20 49.39
N SER A 266 -20.64 -29.85 50.03
CA SER A 266 -20.82 -30.43 51.36
C SER A 266 -20.97 -29.36 52.44
N LEU A 267 -20.34 -28.19 52.29
CA LEU A 267 -20.48 -27.05 53.21
C LEU A 267 -21.81 -26.30 53.02
N LEU A 268 -22.32 -26.17 51.79
CA LEU A 268 -23.58 -25.48 51.50
C LEU A 268 -24.83 -26.29 51.88
N ASN A 269 -24.73 -27.63 51.95
CA ASN A 269 -25.85 -28.50 52.34
C ASN A 269 -26.04 -28.64 53.86
N VAL A 270 -25.28 -27.90 54.69
CA VAL A 270 -25.39 -27.96 56.17
C VAL A 270 -26.37 -26.93 56.74
N ASP A 271 -26.85 -25.94 55.96
CA ASP A 271 -27.66 -24.83 56.49
C ASP A 271 -29.19 -24.90 56.27
N ASP A 272 -29.73 -25.87 55.51
CA ASP A 272 -31.19 -25.97 55.26
C ASP A 272 -31.95 -26.83 56.31
N GLY A 273 -31.40 -26.96 57.51
CA GLY A 273 -31.90 -27.83 58.58
C GLY A 273 -32.58 -27.12 59.76
N MET A 274 -33.12 -25.91 59.63
CA MET A 274 -33.85 -25.25 60.73
C MET A 274 -35.06 -24.43 60.21
N SER A 275 -36.16 -25.11 59.94
CA SER A 275 -37.50 -24.52 60.10
C SER A 275 -38.41 -25.52 60.80
N ALA A 276 -38.68 -25.20 62.07
CA ALA A 276 -39.58 -25.94 62.96
C ALA A 276 -41.05 -25.72 62.57
N PRO A 277 -41.94 -26.72 62.75
CA PRO A 277 -43.36 -26.46 62.84
C PRO A 277 -43.73 -26.26 64.32
N LEU A 278 -44.43 -25.17 64.63
CA LEU A 278 -45.21 -25.05 65.88
C LEU A 278 -46.71 -25.25 65.55
N PRO A 279 -47.48 -25.84 66.49
CA PRO A 279 -48.82 -26.38 66.29
C PRO A 279 -49.93 -25.33 66.09
#